data_AF-A0A414AWP8-F1
#
_entry.id   AF-A0A414AWP8-F1
#
_cell.length_a   1.000
_cell.length_b   1.000
_cell.length_c   1.000
_cell.angle_alpha   90.00
_cell.angle_beta   90.00
_cell.angle_gamma   90.00
#
_symmetry.space_group_name_H-M   'P 1'
#
loop_
_entity.id
_entity.type
_entity.pdbx_description
1 polymer ?
#
loop_
_entity_poly.entity_id
_entity_poly.type
_entity_poly.pdbx_seq_one_letter_code
_entity_poly.pdbx_strand_id
1 'polypeptide(L)'
;MNQQLCETNDAGMFVTAWMGVLEISSGHMVFVNAGHNPPLIRQASGTWEYLKQRSGFVLAGMDGTRYQSGELQLNPGGALYLYTDGVTEAANSEEMLYGETRLRDSLNAAAYDTSEQLLASIKCDVDAFVGKEPQFDDITMLVLKLAEGRNPDDGIDCGRNR
;
A
#
# COMPACT_ATOMS: atom_id res chain seq x y z
N MET A 1 -20.09 -7.62 -1.57
CA MET A 1 -19.35 -7.01 -0.44
C MET A 1 -20.21 -6.01 0.32
N ASN A 2 -20.33 -4.72 -0.08
CA ASN A 2 -21.00 -3.69 0.73
C ASN A 2 -22.39 -4.11 1.27
N GLN A 3 -23.29 -4.55 0.39
CA GLN A 3 -24.63 -5.01 0.76
C GLN A 3 -24.59 -6.14 1.82
N GLN A 4 -23.74 -7.15 1.64
CA GLN A 4 -23.61 -8.28 2.57
C GLN A 4 -23.05 -7.86 3.94
N LEU A 5 -22.21 -6.83 3.97
CA LEU A 5 -21.74 -6.23 5.22
C LEU A 5 -22.88 -5.46 5.89
N CYS A 6 -23.63 -4.63 5.16
CA CYS A 6 -24.82 -3.95 5.68
C CYS A 6 -25.87 -4.91 6.24
N GLU A 7 -26.13 -6.04 5.55
CA GLU A 7 -27.08 -7.09 5.95
C GLU A 7 -26.76 -7.75 7.30
N THR A 8 -25.54 -7.59 7.82
CA THR A 8 -25.06 -8.18 9.07
C THR A 8 -24.53 -7.14 10.07
N ASN A 9 -24.76 -5.85 9.83
CA ASN A 9 -24.17 -4.74 10.59
C ASN A 9 -25.02 -4.27 11.78
N ASP A 10 -25.45 -5.19 12.66
CA ASP A 10 -26.23 -4.84 13.86
C ASP A 10 -25.49 -3.87 14.81
N ALA A 11 -24.16 -3.81 14.71
CA ALA A 11 -23.29 -2.95 15.52
C ALA A 11 -23.12 -1.51 14.94
N GLY A 12 -23.61 -1.23 13.73
CA GLY A 12 -23.45 0.08 13.09
C GLY A 12 -22.01 0.48 12.78
N MET A 13 -21.10 -0.49 12.63
CA MET A 13 -19.70 -0.27 12.33
C MET A 13 -19.46 -0.05 10.81
N PHE A 14 -18.29 0.41 10.42
CA PHE A 14 -17.89 0.51 9.02
C PHE A 14 -16.51 -0.12 8.80
N VAL A 15 -16.17 -0.37 7.55
CA VAL A 15 -14.87 -0.92 7.16
C VAL A 15 -14.29 -0.07 6.03
N THR A 16 -13.03 0.34 6.15
CA THR A 16 -12.28 0.93 5.04
C THR A 16 -11.65 -0.19 4.20
N ALA A 17 -11.64 -0.06 2.88
CA ALA A 17 -10.94 -1.03 2.02
C ALA A 17 -10.37 -0.39 0.76
N TRP A 18 -9.15 -0.77 0.39
CA TRP A 18 -8.64 -0.59 -0.97
C TRP A 18 -8.49 -1.96 -1.63
N MET A 19 -9.01 -2.12 -2.84
CA MET A 19 -9.03 -3.40 -3.54
C MET A 19 -8.61 -3.20 -5.00
N GLY A 20 -7.64 -3.98 -5.46
CA GLY A 20 -7.16 -3.96 -6.85
C GLY A 20 -7.11 -5.37 -7.45
N VAL A 21 -7.48 -5.49 -8.72
CA VAL A 21 -7.30 -6.68 -9.55
C VAL A 21 -6.24 -6.35 -10.58
N LEU A 22 -5.08 -7.01 -10.50
CA LEU A 22 -3.93 -6.82 -11.39
C LEU A 22 -3.85 -7.96 -12.42
N GLU A 23 -3.88 -7.61 -13.71
CA GLU A 23 -3.47 -8.52 -14.78
C GLU A 23 -1.94 -8.53 -14.86
N ILE A 24 -1.31 -9.59 -14.35
CA ILE A 24 0.15 -9.69 -14.22
C ILE A 24 0.86 -9.61 -15.58
N SER A 25 0.25 -10.13 -16.65
CA SER A 25 0.83 -10.16 -18.01
C SER A 25 0.91 -8.81 -18.70
N SER A 26 0.03 -7.86 -18.35
CA SER A 26 -0.02 -6.51 -18.94
C SER A 26 0.41 -5.42 -17.96
N GLY A 27 0.32 -5.68 -16.65
CA GLY A 27 0.46 -4.66 -15.61
C GLY A 27 -0.78 -3.77 -15.44
N HIS A 28 -1.87 -4.03 -16.18
CA HIS A 28 -3.12 -3.29 -16.05
C HIS A 28 -3.84 -3.69 -14.75
N MET A 29 -4.31 -2.69 -14.02
CA MET A 29 -4.98 -2.88 -12.75
C MET A 29 -6.28 -2.07 -12.70
N VAL A 30 -7.38 -2.74 -12.39
CA VAL A 30 -8.64 -2.09 -12.03
C VAL A 30 -8.76 -2.10 -10.51
N PHE A 31 -9.04 -0.95 -9.90
CA PHE A 31 -9.09 -0.81 -8.45
C PHE A 31 -10.31 -0.01 -7.96
N VAL A 32 -10.64 -0.17 -6.69
CA VAL A 32 -11.66 0.60 -5.97
C VAL A 32 -11.09 1.01 -4.61
N ASN A 33 -11.32 2.26 -4.22
CA ASN A 33 -11.11 2.72 -2.85
C ASN A 33 -12.48 2.95 -2.17
N ALA A 34 -12.71 2.31 -1.04
CA ALA A 34 -13.88 2.43 -0.18
C ALA A 34 -13.47 3.03 1.18
N GLY A 35 -13.11 4.31 1.19
CA GLY A 35 -12.77 5.06 2.41
C GLY A 35 -11.40 4.77 3.02
N HIS A 36 -10.50 4.05 2.34
CA HIS A 36 -9.18 3.67 2.83
C HIS A 36 -8.09 4.66 2.40
N ASN A 37 -6.92 4.60 3.04
CA ASN A 37 -5.77 5.44 2.74
C ASN A 37 -5.35 5.28 1.26
N PRO A 38 -4.92 6.36 0.59
CA PRO A 38 -4.46 6.27 -0.79
C PRO A 38 -3.09 5.56 -0.85
N PRO A 39 -2.92 4.51 -1.68
CA PRO A 39 -1.64 3.87 -1.80
C PRO A 39 -0.62 4.81 -2.46
N LEU A 40 0.66 4.56 -2.21
CA LEU A 40 1.72 5.15 -3.00
C LEU A 40 2.06 4.25 -4.18
N ILE A 41 2.40 4.84 -5.30
CA ILE A 41 2.87 4.17 -6.51
C ILE A 41 4.25 4.68 -6.88
N ARG A 42 5.10 3.76 -7.32
CA ARG A 42 6.38 4.03 -7.96
C ARG A 42 6.42 3.36 -9.32
N GLN A 43 6.57 4.13 -10.39
CA GLN A 43 6.89 3.57 -11.71
C GLN A 43 8.36 3.12 -11.76
N ALA A 44 8.74 2.32 -12.75
CA ALA A 44 10.10 1.81 -12.90
C ALA A 44 11.16 2.92 -12.79
N SER A 45 12.06 2.82 -11.80
CA SER A 45 13.08 3.83 -11.45
C SER A 45 12.57 5.25 -11.12
N GLY A 46 11.27 5.43 -10.87
CA GLY A 46 10.67 6.72 -10.47
C GLY A 46 10.71 6.99 -8.96
N THR A 47 10.07 8.09 -8.54
CA THR A 47 9.73 8.36 -7.14
C THR A 47 8.44 7.66 -6.71
N TRP A 48 8.28 7.47 -5.40
CA TRP A 48 6.99 7.14 -4.78
C TRP A 48 6.12 8.40 -4.68
N GLU A 49 4.92 8.33 -5.23
CA GLU A 49 3.91 9.39 -5.16
C GLU A 49 2.55 8.80 -4.78
N TYR A 50 1.69 9.57 -4.12
CA TYR A 50 0.33 9.13 -3.84
C TYR A 50 -0.49 8.93 -5.12
N LEU A 51 -1.19 7.79 -5.21
CA LEU A 51 -2.08 7.49 -6.32
C LEU A 51 -3.24 8.50 -6.34
N LYS A 52 -3.28 9.32 -7.39
CA LYS A 52 -4.34 10.33 -7.59
C LYS A 52 -5.67 9.64 -7.94
N GLN A 53 -6.45 9.34 -6.91
CA GLN A 53 -7.77 8.73 -7.00
C GLN A 53 -8.80 9.54 -6.21
N ARG A 54 -10.08 9.29 -6.45
CA ARG A 54 -11.16 9.69 -5.52
C ARG A 54 -11.40 8.54 -4.56
N SER A 55 -11.42 8.81 -3.26
CA SER A 55 -11.92 7.82 -2.30
C SER A 55 -13.45 7.71 -2.43
N GLY A 56 -13.94 6.47 -2.46
CA GLY A 56 -15.36 6.19 -2.26
C GLY A 56 -15.76 6.33 -0.79
N PHE A 57 -17.05 6.12 -0.51
CA PHE A 57 -17.55 6.02 0.86
C PHE A 57 -17.02 4.75 1.55
N VAL A 58 -17.15 4.63 2.87
CA VAL A 58 -16.77 3.42 3.60
C VAL A 58 -17.72 2.25 3.33
N LEU A 59 -17.23 1.02 3.44
CA LEU A 59 -18.09 -0.18 3.41
C LEU A 59 -18.95 -0.25 4.68
N ALA A 60 -20.13 -0.86 4.55
CA ALA A 60 -21.14 -1.07 5.61
C ALA A 60 -21.80 0.21 6.18
N GLY A 61 -21.28 1.40 5.89
CA GLY A 61 -21.82 2.67 6.40
C GLY A 61 -23.10 3.16 5.69
N MET A 62 -23.37 2.68 4.47
CA MET A 62 -24.60 2.99 3.73
C MET A 62 -24.90 1.87 2.73
N ASP A 63 -26.14 1.36 2.74
CA ASP A 63 -26.60 0.39 1.74
C ASP A 63 -26.89 1.06 0.39
N GLY A 64 -26.82 0.30 -0.70
CA GLY A 64 -26.99 0.82 -2.06
C GLY A 64 -25.85 1.69 -2.60
N THR A 65 -24.81 1.97 -1.79
CA THR A 65 -23.64 2.74 -2.21
C THR A 65 -22.98 2.14 -3.46
N ARG A 66 -22.82 2.98 -4.49
CA ARG A 66 -22.12 2.63 -5.73
C ARG A 66 -20.69 3.13 -5.67
N TYR A 67 -19.75 2.21 -5.82
CA TYR A 67 -18.32 2.48 -5.86
C TYR A 67 -17.87 2.73 -7.30
N GLN A 68 -16.97 3.69 -7.49
CA GLN A 68 -16.36 3.98 -8.78
C GLN A 68 -15.01 3.27 -8.84
N SER A 69 -14.77 2.51 -9.91
CA SER A 69 -13.46 1.93 -10.18
C SER A 69 -12.54 2.96 -10.82
N GLY A 70 -11.28 2.97 -10.40
CA GLY A 70 -10.18 3.57 -11.14
C GLY A 70 -9.40 2.53 -11.92
N GLU A 71 -8.56 2.99 -12.84
CA GLU A 71 -7.62 2.17 -13.58
C GLU A 71 -6.20 2.68 -13.39
N LEU A 72 -5.24 1.76 -13.36
CA LEU A 72 -3.83 2.02 -13.22
C LEU A 72 -3.03 1.11 -14.15
N GLN A 73 -2.00 1.66 -14.78
CA GLN A 73 -0.97 0.89 -15.47
C GLN A 73 0.28 0.83 -14.59
N LEU A 74 0.66 -0.35 -14.14
CA LEU A 74 1.95 -0.60 -13.50
C LEU A 74 2.92 -1.12 -14.56
N ASN A 75 4.05 -0.45 -14.76
CA ASN A 75 5.08 -0.95 -15.67
C ASN A 75 5.94 -2.01 -14.97
N PRO A 76 6.58 -2.95 -15.71
CA PRO A 76 7.55 -3.88 -15.13
C PRO A 76 8.64 -3.15 -14.33
N GLY A 77 8.99 -3.64 -13.15
CA GLY A 77 9.86 -2.97 -12.19
C GLY A 77 9.17 -1.91 -11.31
N GLY A 78 7.93 -1.52 -11.64
CA GLY A 78 7.09 -0.64 -10.83
C GLY A 78 6.52 -1.34 -9.59
N ALA A 79 6.12 -0.55 -8.60
CA ALA A 79 5.58 -1.02 -7.33
C ALA A 79 4.41 -0.18 -6.80
N LEU A 80 3.59 -0.81 -5.96
CA LEU A 80 2.48 -0.23 -5.20
C LEU A 80 2.73 -0.48 -3.70
N TYR A 81 2.48 0.53 -2.88
CA TYR A 81 2.61 0.50 -1.42
C TYR A 81 1.25 0.78 -0.79
N LEU A 82 0.73 -0.19 -0.04
CA LEU A 82 -0.53 -0.15 0.69
C LEU A 82 -0.24 -0.18 2.20
N TYR A 83 -1.04 0.54 2.98
CA TYR A 83 -0.82 0.69 4.43
C TYR A 83 -2.13 1.07 5.16
N THR A 84 -2.22 0.74 6.44
CA THR A 84 -3.26 1.26 7.34
C THR A 84 -2.87 2.63 7.92
N ASP A 85 -3.88 3.43 8.24
CA ASP A 85 -3.79 4.69 8.98
C ASP A 85 -2.92 4.62 10.24
N GLY A 86 -2.86 3.47 10.94
CA GLY A 86 -1.90 3.23 12.03
C GLY A 86 -0.42 3.54 11.71
N VAL A 87 -0.01 3.61 10.44
CA VAL A 87 1.31 4.15 10.02
C VAL A 87 1.35 5.67 10.07
N THR A 88 0.34 6.35 9.53
CA THR A 88 0.31 7.82 9.41
C THR A 88 -0.18 8.52 10.67
N GLU A 89 -0.98 7.85 11.49
CA GLU A 89 -1.49 8.31 12.79
C GLU A 89 -0.61 7.87 13.96
N ALA A 90 0.49 7.15 13.70
CA ALA A 90 1.54 6.92 14.68
C ALA A 90 2.04 8.27 15.23
N ALA A 91 1.88 8.50 16.53
CA ALA A 91 2.17 9.77 17.18
C ALA A 91 3.45 9.70 18.03
N ASN A 92 4.17 10.84 18.11
CA ASN A 92 5.31 10.98 18.99
C ASN A 92 4.92 11.63 20.34
N SER A 93 5.91 11.87 21.23
CA SER A 93 5.70 12.45 22.56
C SER A 93 5.21 13.91 22.56
N GLU A 94 5.12 14.56 21.40
CA GLU A 94 4.56 15.91 21.20
C GLU A 94 3.15 15.85 20.59
N GLU A 95 2.52 14.66 20.57
CA GLU A 95 1.23 14.37 19.90
C GLU A 95 1.24 14.65 18.37
N MET A 96 2.44 14.80 17.78
CA MET A 96 2.59 15.01 16.34
C MET A 96 2.48 13.67 15.61
N LEU A 97 1.61 13.61 14.60
CA LEU A 97 1.42 12.43 13.75
C LEU A 97 2.57 12.28 12.74
N TYR A 98 2.94 11.03 12.42
CA TYR A 98 3.95 10.69 11.43
C TYR A 98 3.62 11.26 10.04
N GLY A 99 2.36 11.09 9.63
CA GLY A 99 1.76 11.80 8.49
C GLY A 99 2.15 11.30 7.09
N GLU A 100 1.28 11.61 6.12
CA GLU A 100 1.42 11.18 4.73
C GLU A 100 2.68 11.72 4.04
N THR A 101 3.07 12.97 4.33
CA THR A 101 4.26 13.59 3.73
C THR A 101 5.52 12.83 4.13
N ARG A 102 5.69 12.51 5.41
CA ARG A 102 6.87 11.78 5.89
C ARG A 102 6.89 10.36 5.34
N LEU A 103 5.76 9.66 5.30
CA LEU A 103 5.67 8.33 4.68
C LEU A 103 6.20 8.34 3.24
N ARG A 104 5.76 9.29 2.41
CA ARG A 104 6.24 9.45 1.04
C ARG A 104 7.73 9.77 0.99
N ASP A 105 8.20 10.68 1.84
CA ASP A 105 9.58 11.14 1.81
C ASP A 105 10.56 10.04 2.28
N SER A 106 10.19 9.29 3.32
CA SER A 106 10.94 8.11 3.79
C SER A 106 10.93 6.96 2.78
N LEU A 107 9.83 6.73 2.05
CA LEU A 107 9.78 5.80 0.91
C LEU A 107 10.71 6.20 -0.23
N ASN A 108 10.90 7.49 -0.47
CA ASN A 108 11.82 8.01 -1.49
C ASN A 108 13.29 8.06 -1.02
N ALA A 109 13.54 8.17 0.29
CA ALA A 109 14.87 8.16 0.89
C ALA A 109 15.43 6.74 1.09
N ALA A 110 14.57 5.72 1.18
CA ALA A 110 14.97 4.33 1.40
C ALA A 110 15.78 3.78 0.22
N ALA A 111 17.01 3.34 0.49
CA ALA A 111 17.79 2.49 -0.40
C ALA A 111 17.48 1.02 -0.07
N TYR A 112 16.97 0.26 -1.05
CA TYR A 112 16.54 -1.13 -0.88
C TYR A 112 16.72 -1.93 -2.18
N ASP A 113 17.10 -3.20 -2.04
CA ASP A 113 17.15 -4.16 -3.16
C ASP A 113 15.87 -5.02 -3.19
N THR A 114 15.24 -5.22 -2.02
CA THR A 114 14.11 -6.12 -1.78
C THR A 114 12.93 -5.41 -1.12
N SER A 115 11.71 -5.95 -1.31
CA SER A 115 10.49 -5.40 -0.70
C SER A 115 10.51 -5.48 0.83
N GLU A 116 11.15 -6.52 1.36
CA GLU A 116 11.33 -6.78 2.79
C GLU A 116 12.23 -5.72 3.43
N GLN A 117 13.34 -5.35 2.77
CA GLN A 117 14.19 -4.24 3.20
C GLN A 117 13.44 -2.90 3.19
N LEU A 118 12.61 -2.64 2.18
CA LEU A 118 11.78 -1.43 2.13
C LEU A 118 10.82 -1.37 3.33
N LEU A 119 10.05 -2.44 3.56
CA LEU A 119 9.11 -2.54 4.69
C LEU A 119 9.83 -2.38 6.04
N ALA A 120 10.99 -3.02 6.22
CA ALA A 120 11.81 -2.87 7.41
C ALA A 120 12.34 -1.43 7.60
N SER A 121 12.75 -0.77 6.51
CA SER A 121 13.22 0.63 6.53
C SER A 121 12.11 1.59 6.95
N ILE A 122 10.89 1.43 6.44
CA ILE A 122 9.76 2.26 6.84
C ILE A 122 9.34 1.98 8.28
N LYS A 123 9.28 0.72 8.70
CA LYS A 123 9.02 0.38 10.11
C LYS A 123 10.02 1.03 11.05
N CYS A 124 11.30 1.02 10.67
CA CYS A 124 12.37 1.64 11.46
C CYS A 124 12.24 3.16 11.58
N ASP A 125 11.82 3.88 10.52
CA ASP A 125 11.62 5.33 10.58
C ASP A 125 10.37 5.73 11.38
N VAL A 126 9.31 4.92 11.30
CA VAL A 126 8.12 5.06 12.17
C VAL A 126 8.51 4.84 13.63
N ASP A 127 9.23 3.75 13.94
CA ASP A 127 9.68 3.45 15.31
C ASP A 127 10.63 4.53 15.85
N ALA A 128 11.51 5.07 15.02
CA ALA A 128 12.40 6.17 15.39
C ALA A 128 11.65 7.50 15.62
N PHE A 129 10.52 7.71 14.94
CA PHE A 129 9.67 8.89 15.15
C PHE A 129 8.80 8.79 16.41
N VAL A 130 8.15 7.65 16.64
CA VAL A 130 7.32 7.36 17.82
C VAL A 130 8.18 7.27 19.09
N GLY A 131 9.39 6.70 18.97
CA GLY A 131 10.38 6.63 20.03
C GLY A 131 10.02 5.62 21.12
N LYS A 132 9.28 6.08 22.14
CA LYS A 132 8.83 5.25 23.28
C LYS A 132 7.33 5.33 23.54
N GLU A 133 6.60 6.14 22.77
CA GLU A 133 5.16 6.27 22.94
C GLU A 133 4.45 4.97 22.54
N PRO A 134 3.29 4.69 23.17
CA PRO A 134 2.49 3.53 22.78
C PRO A 134 1.94 3.71 21.36
N GLN A 135 1.98 2.64 20.59
CA GLN A 135 1.24 2.56 19.32
C GLN A 135 -0.27 2.59 19.62
N PHE A 136 -1.02 3.47 18.95
CA PHE A 136 -2.45 3.64 19.17
C PHE A 136 -3.34 2.72 18.31
N ASP A 137 -2.84 2.28 17.15
CA ASP A 137 -3.55 1.38 16.22
C ASP A 137 -2.58 0.48 15.43
N ASP A 138 -3.08 -0.64 14.89
CA ASP A 138 -2.28 -1.68 14.23
C ASP A 138 -1.63 -1.20 12.91
N ILE A 139 -0.30 -1.34 12.83
CA ILE A 139 0.46 -1.09 11.60
C ILE A 139 0.39 -2.30 10.68
N THR A 140 -0.26 -2.15 9.54
CA THR A 140 -0.19 -3.06 8.39
C THR A 140 0.44 -2.34 7.21
N MET A 141 1.37 -3.00 6.52
CA MET A 141 2.08 -2.47 5.34
C MET A 141 2.28 -3.58 4.31
N LEU A 142 2.09 -3.27 3.03
CA LEU A 142 2.20 -4.21 1.92
C LEU A 142 2.88 -3.55 0.72
N VAL A 143 3.91 -4.19 0.19
CA VAL A 143 4.55 -3.83 -1.09
C VAL A 143 4.22 -4.88 -2.14
N LEU A 144 3.61 -4.45 -3.24
CA LEU A 144 3.50 -5.24 -4.46
C LEU A 144 4.49 -4.68 -5.48
N LYS A 145 5.43 -5.50 -5.96
CA LYS A 145 6.34 -5.14 -7.07
C LYS A 145 5.99 -6.00 -8.29
N LEU A 146 5.72 -5.36 -9.43
CA LEU A 146 5.62 -6.08 -10.69
C LEU A 146 7.04 -6.43 -11.15
N ALA A 147 7.32 -7.73 -11.32
CA ALA A 147 8.63 -8.18 -11.73
C ALA A 147 9.01 -7.60 -13.10
N GLU A 148 10.31 -7.35 -13.31
CA GLU A 148 10.83 -7.10 -14.64
C GLU A 148 10.70 -8.40 -15.47
N GLY A 149 10.46 -8.27 -16.77
CA GLY A 149 10.34 -9.42 -17.66
C GLY A 149 11.66 -10.19 -17.66
N ARG A 150 11.65 -11.38 -17.04
CA ARG A 150 12.86 -12.21 -16.89
C ARG A 150 13.42 -12.53 -18.27
N ASN A 151 14.68 -12.20 -18.51
CA ASN A 151 15.32 -12.54 -19.77
C ASN A 151 15.50 -14.07 -19.80
N PRO A 152 15.18 -14.79 -20.91
CA PRO A 152 15.27 -16.25 -20.94
C PRO A 152 16.68 -16.80 -20.60
N ASP A 153 17.71 -15.98 -20.77
CA ASP A 153 19.11 -16.32 -20.49
C ASP A 153 19.51 -16.19 -19.00
N ASP A 154 18.68 -15.58 -18.12
CA ASP A 154 18.92 -15.43 -16.67
C ASP A 154 18.68 -16.75 -15.88
N GLY A 155 18.94 -17.89 -16.52
CA GLY A 155 18.41 -19.20 -16.13
C GLY A 155 19.33 -20.40 -16.40
N ILE A 156 20.60 -20.19 -16.76
CA ILE A 156 21.58 -21.28 -16.93
C ILE A 156 22.82 -21.05 -16.06
N ASP A 157 22.64 -21.04 -14.73
CA ASP A 157 23.71 -21.50 -13.84
C ASP A 157 23.71 -23.03 -13.84
N CYS A 158 24.27 -23.61 -14.90
CA CYS A 158 24.48 -25.05 -14.99
C CYS A 158 25.73 -25.41 -14.18
N GLY A 159 25.57 -25.49 -12.86
CA GLY A 159 26.64 -25.73 -11.90
C GLY A 159 27.60 -26.84 -12.34
N ARG A 160 28.83 -26.44 -12.69
CA ARG A 160 29.90 -27.35 -13.12
C ARG A 160 31.24 -26.96 -12.51
N ASN A 161 31.70 -27.86 -11.63
CA ASN A 161 33.08 -28.06 -11.19
C ASN A 161 33.66 -26.95 -10.27
N ARG A 162 34.29 -27.28 -9.13
CA ARG A 162 34.90 -28.56 -8.71
C ARG A 162 34.60 -28.89 -7.25
#